data_AF-A0A928XRN6-F1
#
_entry.id   AF-A0A928XRN6-F1
#
_cell.length_a   1.000
_cell.length_b   1.000
_cell.length_c   1.000
_cell.angle_alpha   90.00
_cell.angle_beta   90.00
_cell.angle_gamma   90.00
#
_symmetry.space_group_name_H-M   'P 1'
#
loop_
_entity.id
_entity.type
_entity.pdbx_description
1 polymer ?
#
loop_
_entity_poly.entity_id
_entity_poly.type
_entity_poly.pdbx_seq_one_letter_code
_entity_poly.pdbx_strand_id
1 'polypeptide(L)'
;MPERDSNSDRRRRRRRGPPPKPPASAVAVIAAAKPAVDVDKPADEPLSEAEAAEMRVHLRFLKEHRKLLALKVNAAEDLLLNGAREPTHRGVCQHLLDKVEKSRVELAVPRLDVGSRTRLLEGIIRFSPDIAYLLLYLESLKDASRPDAVPALAAALRRIDFERVSAAQMRRVLDLIVELTSERDRPQLLFSLLSSSTFQQAFDASAERLPEALASIVVPLRAAHAVIVRGAPNPFDADALRRGAGMLLSAHESVLRAQTPAVRRRLFEAGIELSAEASQKSAAGLRFLLEGFKGERAYGDAALGLARWLLSQGMEREAKAFFVQLAKDGVEVPRHWLAALDGARFGGIGLTERLPARDPARPPRELFASGLHFARQLSVWVRVGTGADVERYARAVELAKSIALPGVAPVVAHGQSDRGEPYLAVERHGRAANEVILGKGGLRKSTALAIAGEAVAILGALGLAGVKLPDARFRRFALDEGGRLWLRDLMDAERAEGAGRANAALARELCLEVLGRAERLVVPSEIDARLRDAEDTVAIARALEALS
;
A
#
# COMPACT_ATOMS: atom_id res chain seq x y z
N MET A 1 64.06 40.77 -72.82
CA MET A 1 63.82 42.20 -72.54
C MET A 1 62.38 42.54 -72.92
N PRO A 2 61.66 43.40 -72.18
CA PRO A 2 61.51 43.47 -70.73
C PRO A 2 60.04 43.46 -70.27
N GLU A 3 59.85 43.13 -68.99
CA GLU A 3 58.96 43.75 -67.98
C GLU A 3 57.53 44.18 -68.33
N ARG A 4 56.56 43.70 -67.51
CA ARG A 4 55.73 44.59 -66.68
C ARG A 4 55.06 43.86 -65.52
N ASP A 5 55.15 44.52 -64.37
CA ASP A 5 54.70 44.16 -63.03
C ASP A 5 53.23 43.79 -62.89
N SER A 6 52.95 42.89 -61.94
CA SER A 6 51.71 42.98 -61.14
C SER A 6 52.02 42.78 -59.66
N ASN A 7 52.18 43.92 -59.00
CA ASN A 7 52.33 44.11 -57.57
C ASN A 7 51.04 43.75 -56.80
N SER A 8 51.24 43.24 -55.58
CA SER A 8 50.36 43.34 -54.41
C SER A 8 48.84 43.12 -54.57
N ASP A 9 48.33 42.02 -54.00
CA ASP A 9 47.05 42.11 -53.30
C ASP A 9 46.98 41.17 -52.07
N ARG A 10 47.46 41.70 -50.93
CA ARG A 10 47.29 41.11 -49.59
C ARG A 10 45.83 41.19 -49.19
N ARG A 11 45.01 40.20 -49.58
CA ARG A 11 43.65 40.04 -49.06
C ARG A 11 43.67 39.62 -47.58
N ARG A 12 43.38 40.59 -46.71
CA ARG A 12 43.00 40.40 -45.30
C ARG A 12 41.84 39.41 -45.19
N ARG A 13 42.12 38.18 -44.77
CA ARG A 13 41.11 37.22 -44.28
C ARG A 13 40.47 37.78 -43.00
N ARG A 14 39.23 38.28 -43.11
CA ARG A 14 38.35 38.52 -41.94
C ARG A 14 38.13 37.18 -41.22
N ARG A 15 38.71 37.03 -40.03
CA ARG A 15 38.39 35.95 -39.09
C ARG A 15 36.91 36.08 -38.70
N ARG A 16 36.05 35.21 -39.23
CA ARG A 16 34.73 34.92 -38.65
C ARG A 16 34.98 34.35 -37.26
N GLY A 17 34.51 35.04 -36.23
CA GLY A 17 34.50 34.52 -34.86
C GLY A 17 33.70 33.20 -34.79
N PRO A 18 33.97 32.37 -33.77
CA PRO A 18 33.25 31.12 -33.59
C PRO A 18 31.74 31.39 -33.45
N PRO A 19 30.88 30.46 -33.91
CA PRO A 19 29.44 30.59 -33.73
C PRO A 19 29.09 30.68 -32.22
N PRO A 20 28.03 31.42 -31.87
CA PRO A 20 27.62 31.57 -30.47
C PRO A 20 27.35 30.19 -29.84
N LYS A 21 27.76 30.05 -28.57
CA LYS A 21 27.54 28.83 -27.78
C LYS A 21 26.05 28.42 -27.84
N PRO A 22 25.75 27.10 -27.90
CA PRO A 22 24.37 26.60 -27.85
C PRO A 22 23.65 27.10 -26.58
N PRO A 23 22.30 27.20 -26.60
CA PRO A 23 21.54 27.76 -25.49
C PRO A 23 21.85 27.02 -24.18
N ALA A 24 21.96 27.78 -23.09
CA ALA A 24 22.02 27.23 -21.75
C ALA A 24 20.81 26.31 -21.53
N SER A 25 20.99 25.15 -20.89
CA SER A 25 19.85 24.30 -20.49
C SER A 25 18.84 25.13 -19.70
N ALA A 26 17.54 24.86 -19.86
CA ALA A 26 16.47 25.58 -19.16
C ALA A 26 16.64 25.52 -17.63
N VAL A 27 17.19 24.41 -17.12
CA VAL A 27 17.57 24.24 -15.71
C VAL A 27 18.64 25.24 -15.30
N ALA A 28 19.65 25.46 -16.14
CA ALA A 28 20.72 26.42 -15.87
C ALA A 28 20.21 27.86 -15.87
N VAL A 29 19.21 28.19 -16.70
CA VAL A 29 18.55 29.51 -16.69
C VAL A 29 17.85 29.75 -15.35
N ILE A 30 17.07 28.77 -14.87
CA ILE A 30 16.36 28.87 -13.58
C ILE A 30 17.34 28.88 -12.39
N ALA A 31 18.43 28.11 -12.47
CA ALA A 31 19.46 28.10 -11.43
C ALA A 31 20.23 29.44 -11.38
N ALA A 32 20.48 30.04 -12.54
CA ALA A 32 21.16 31.33 -12.65
C ALA A 32 20.26 32.52 -12.31
N ALA A 33 18.93 32.37 -12.32
CA ALA A 33 18.00 33.42 -11.94
C ALA A 33 18.35 33.97 -10.56
N LYS A 34 18.79 35.21 -10.46
CA LYS A 34 19.05 35.90 -9.20
C LYS A 34 18.70 37.37 -9.41
N PRO A 35 18.40 38.13 -8.35
CA PRO A 35 18.39 39.58 -8.47
C PRO A 35 19.73 40.00 -9.10
N ALA A 36 19.69 40.68 -10.24
CA ALA A 36 20.89 41.13 -10.97
C ALA A 36 21.72 42.17 -10.19
N VAL A 37 21.14 42.69 -9.12
CA VAL A 37 21.68 43.67 -8.21
C VAL A 37 21.35 43.19 -6.81
N ASP A 38 22.35 43.18 -5.93
CA ASP A 38 22.11 42.93 -4.51
C ASP A 38 21.22 44.05 -3.93
N VAL A 39 19.98 43.69 -3.59
CA VAL A 39 18.93 44.58 -3.08
C VAL A 39 19.08 44.88 -1.59
N ASP A 40 19.95 44.15 -0.88
CA ASP A 40 20.25 44.41 0.53
C ASP A 40 21.30 45.52 0.70
N LYS A 41 21.92 45.98 -0.40
CA LYS A 41 22.90 47.08 -0.42
C LYS A 41 22.25 48.43 -0.72
N PRO A 42 22.75 49.54 -0.12
CA PRO A 42 22.22 50.88 -0.37
C PRO A 42 22.27 51.27 -1.86
N ALA A 43 21.22 51.97 -2.33
CA ALA A 43 21.08 52.37 -3.74
C ALA A 43 22.19 53.29 -4.27
N ASP A 44 22.87 54.00 -3.36
CA ASP A 44 23.96 54.94 -3.65
C ASP A 44 25.34 54.24 -3.68
N GLU A 45 25.42 52.99 -3.21
CA GLU A 45 26.65 52.20 -3.31
C GLU A 45 26.88 51.78 -4.77
N PRO A 46 28.10 51.96 -5.32
CA PRO A 46 28.38 51.55 -6.69
C PRO A 46 28.27 50.02 -6.87
N LEU A 47 27.97 49.60 -8.09
CA LEU A 47 28.01 48.18 -8.46
C LEU A 47 29.46 47.67 -8.44
N SER A 48 29.65 46.46 -7.91
CA SER A 48 30.94 45.76 -8.04
C SER A 48 31.26 45.44 -9.51
N GLU A 49 32.52 45.16 -9.84
CA GLU A 49 32.91 44.83 -11.22
C GLU A 49 32.15 43.64 -11.81
N ALA A 50 31.84 42.65 -10.96
CA ALA A 50 31.05 41.48 -11.34
C ALA A 50 29.59 41.84 -11.61
N GLU A 51 28.94 42.61 -10.72
CA GLU A 51 27.57 43.10 -10.92
C GLU A 51 27.46 44.01 -12.15
N ALA A 52 28.43 44.90 -12.38
CA ALA A 52 28.47 45.76 -13.56
C ALA A 52 28.61 44.93 -14.85
N ALA A 53 29.41 43.86 -14.84
CA ALA A 53 29.56 42.97 -15.98
C ALA A 53 28.27 42.20 -16.29
N GLU A 54 27.56 41.70 -15.28
CA GLU A 54 26.26 41.07 -15.41
C GLU A 54 25.18 42.05 -15.86
N MET A 55 25.16 43.26 -15.29
CA MET A 55 24.27 44.35 -15.68
C MET A 55 24.42 44.72 -17.16
N ARG A 56 25.66 44.77 -17.71
CA ARG A 56 25.87 44.99 -19.15
C ARG A 56 25.17 43.95 -20.03
N VAL A 57 25.04 42.70 -19.56
CA VAL A 57 24.29 41.64 -20.27
C VAL A 57 22.79 41.94 -20.25
N HIS A 58 22.24 42.32 -19.10
CA HIS A 58 20.82 42.66 -18.97
C HIS A 58 20.44 43.92 -19.75
N LEU A 59 21.27 44.97 -19.72
CA LEU A 59 21.03 46.20 -20.48
C LEU A 59 21.04 45.95 -21.98
N ARG A 60 21.93 45.08 -22.48
CA ARG A 60 21.93 44.67 -23.88
C ARG A 60 20.63 43.96 -24.27
N PHE A 61 20.15 43.07 -23.39
CA PHE A 61 18.86 42.40 -23.56
C PHE A 61 17.68 43.40 -23.59
N LEU A 62 17.65 44.36 -22.66
CA LEU A 62 16.61 45.40 -22.64
C LEU A 62 16.65 46.29 -23.88
N LYS A 63 17.84 46.61 -24.40
CA LYS A 63 17.98 47.36 -25.66
C LYS A 63 17.37 46.60 -26.83
N GLU A 64 17.66 45.31 -26.95
CA GLU A 64 17.13 44.45 -28.02
C GLU A 64 15.60 44.36 -27.97
N HIS A 65 15.02 44.29 -26.77
CA HIS A 65 13.58 44.09 -26.57
C HIS A 65 12.82 45.38 -26.21
N ARG A 66 13.46 46.55 -26.30
CA ARG A 66 12.89 47.84 -25.86
C ARG A 66 11.52 48.14 -26.46
N LYS A 67 11.39 47.97 -27.77
CA LYS A 67 10.13 48.24 -28.50
C LYS A 67 9.05 47.25 -28.12
N LEU A 68 9.42 45.98 -27.97
CA LEU A 68 8.49 44.89 -27.64
C LEU A 68 7.90 45.06 -26.24
N LEU A 69 8.73 45.46 -25.27
CA LEU A 69 8.33 45.72 -23.88
C LEU A 69 7.85 47.17 -23.65
N ALA A 70 7.76 47.98 -24.71
CA ALA A 70 7.38 49.39 -24.69
C ALA A 70 8.14 50.25 -23.64
N LEU A 71 9.42 49.94 -23.35
CA LEU A 71 10.16 50.55 -22.26
C LEU A 71 10.32 52.07 -22.46
N LYS A 72 9.87 52.84 -21.48
CA LYS A 72 10.02 54.30 -21.44
C LYS A 72 11.30 54.65 -20.69
N VAL A 73 12.31 55.06 -21.44
CA VAL A 73 13.63 55.43 -20.90
C VAL A 73 13.93 56.91 -21.09
N ASN A 74 14.55 57.51 -20.09
CA ASN A 74 15.06 58.88 -20.18
C ASN A 74 16.43 58.91 -20.89
N ALA A 75 16.97 60.10 -21.16
CA ALA A 75 18.24 60.26 -21.88
C ALA A 75 19.43 59.59 -21.17
N ALA A 76 19.46 59.60 -19.84
CA ALA A 76 20.54 58.99 -19.06
C ALA A 76 20.50 57.46 -19.10
N GLU A 77 19.32 56.86 -19.01
CA GLU A 77 19.08 55.43 -19.17
C GLU A 77 19.34 54.95 -20.60
N ASP A 78 19.05 55.77 -21.60
CA ASP A 78 19.33 55.46 -23.00
C ASP A 78 20.85 55.33 -23.26
N LEU A 79 21.67 56.16 -22.61
CA LEU A 79 23.13 56.05 -22.65
C LEU A 79 23.63 54.73 -22.02
N LEU A 80 22.98 54.26 -20.95
CA LEU A 80 23.28 52.96 -20.32
C LEU A 80 22.89 51.80 -21.25
N LEU A 81 21.67 51.81 -21.80
CA LEU A 81 21.21 50.77 -22.73
C LEU A 81 22.08 50.67 -23.98
N ASN A 82 22.55 51.80 -24.49
CA ASN A 82 23.40 51.85 -25.68
C ASN A 82 24.87 51.49 -25.42
N GLY A 83 25.27 51.35 -24.14
CA GLY A 83 26.66 51.07 -23.76
C GLY A 83 27.59 52.28 -23.88
N ALA A 84 27.03 53.49 -24.03
CA ALA A 84 27.79 54.74 -24.04
C ALA A 84 28.22 55.17 -22.61
N ARG A 85 27.54 54.63 -21.59
CA ARG A 85 27.85 54.83 -20.17
C ARG A 85 27.92 53.48 -19.46
N GLU A 86 28.91 53.31 -18.58
CA GLU A 86 29.04 52.10 -17.76
C GLU A 86 27.96 52.06 -16.65
N PRO A 87 27.37 50.88 -16.36
CA PRO A 87 26.41 50.70 -15.28
C PRO A 87 27.14 50.66 -13.93
N THR A 88 27.45 51.83 -13.38
CA THR A 88 28.12 51.96 -12.07
C THR A 88 27.16 52.25 -10.93
N HIS A 89 26.02 52.89 -11.21
CA HIS A 89 25.07 53.33 -10.17
C HIS A 89 23.99 52.28 -9.92
N ARG A 90 23.94 51.72 -8.70
CA ARG A 90 23.02 50.64 -8.31
C ARG A 90 21.55 51.02 -8.48
N GLY A 91 21.11 52.11 -7.85
CA GLY A 91 19.71 52.54 -7.90
C GLY A 91 19.16 52.78 -9.32
N VAL A 92 19.96 53.40 -10.20
CA VAL A 92 19.56 53.63 -11.60
C VAL A 92 19.44 52.32 -12.37
N CYS A 93 20.37 51.37 -12.16
CA CYS A 93 20.32 50.07 -12.82
C CYS A 93 19.13 49.23 -12.34
N GLN A 94 18.85 49.23 -11.03
CA GLN A 94 17.69 48.56 -10.46
C GLN A 94 16.38 49.16 -11.01
N HIS A 95 16.25 50.49 -10.99
CA HIS A 95 15.08 51.19 -11.54
C HIS A 95 14.83 50.83 -13.01
N LEU A 96 15.88 50.69 -13.82
CA LEU A 96 15.76 50.35 -15.22
C LEU A 96 15.29 48.89 -15.44
N LEU A 97 15.70 47.96 -14.58
CA LEU A 97 15.17 46.58 -14.59
C LEU A 97 13.70 46.53 -14.14
N ASP A 98 13.34 47.32 -13.12
CA ASP A 98 11.97 47.39 -12.58
C ASP A 98 10.95 47.95 -13.59
N LYS A 99 11.41 48.66 -14.64
CA LYS A 99 10.55 49.09 -15.76
C LYS A 99 10.01 47.95 -16.62
N VAL A 100 10.51 46.72 -16.43
CA VAL A 100 9.94 45.52 -17.03
C VAL A 100 8.69 45.13 -16.26
N GLU A 101 7.58 45.78 -16.61
CA GLU A 101 6.27 45.57 -15.98
C GLU A 101 5.60 44.27 -16.45
N LYS A 102 5.00 43.54 -15.49
CA LYS A 102 4.31 42.27 -15.73
C LYS A 102 3.23 42.36 -16.81
N SER A 103 2.40 43.39 -16.76
CA SER A 103 1.31 43.62 -17.73
C SER A 103 1.82 43.73 -19.17
N ARG A 104 3.01 44.29 -19.38
CA ARG A 104 3.58 44.45 -20.73
C ARG A 104 4.15 43.15 -21.25
N VAL A 105 4.77 42.36 -20.37
CA VAL A 105 5.25 41.02 -20.71
C VAL A 105 4.05 40.13 -21.08
N GLU A 106 2.99 40.13 -20.27
CA GLU A 106 1.75 39.38 -20.54
C GLU A 106 1.06 39.79 -21.84
N LEU A 107 1.14 41.06 -22.26
CA LEU A 107 0.62 41.53 -23.55
C LEU A 107 1.52 41.17 -24.75
N ALA A 108 2.85 41.12 -24.55
CA ALA A 108 3.81 40.86 -25.61
C ALA A 108 3.94 39.37 -25.92
N VAL A 109 4.01 38.53 -24.87
CA VAL A 109 4.28 37.09 -24.94
C VAL A 109 3.34 36.33 -25.89
N PRO A 110 2.01 36.54 -25.88
CA PRO A 110 1.08 35.80 -26.76
C PRO A 110 1.24 36.12 -28.25
N ARG A 111 1.91 37.23 -28.60
CA ARG A 111 2.07 37.69 -29.99
C ARG A 111 3.34 37.16 -30.67
N LEU A 112 4.17 36.44 -29.92
CA LEU A 112 5.46 35.94 -30.38
C LEU A 112 5.35 34.47 -30.79
N ASP A 113 6.20 34.05 -31.73
CA ASP A 113 6.41 32.63 -31.98
C ASP A 113 7.05 31.96 -30.74
N VAL A 114 6.88 30.64 -30.64
CA VAL A 114 7.31 29.84 -29.49
C VAL A 114 8.80 30.04 -29.16
N GLY A 115 9.67 30.13 -30.18
CA GLY A 115 11.12 30.28 -29.98
C GLY A 115 11.50 31.68 -29.50
N SER A 116 10.88 32.72 -30.05
CA SER A 116 11.10 34.11 -29.61
C SER A 116 10.52 34.38 -28.22
N ARG A 117 9.35 33.81 -27.92
CA ARG A 117 8.74 33.85 -26.59
C ARG A 117 9.65 33.23 -25.52
N THR A 118 10.19 32.04 -25.80
CA THR A 118 11.10 31.34 -24.89
C THR A 118 12.35 32.18 -24.62
N ARG A 119 12.98 32.73 -25.67
CA ARG A 119 14.18 33.59 -25.54
C ARG A 119 13.94 34.88 -24.76
N LEU A 120 12.78 35.52 -24.97
CA LEU A 120 12.39 36.71 -24.20
C LEU A 120 12.29 36.38 -22.70
N LEU A 121 11.57 35.31 -22.37
CA LEU A 121 11.33 34.90 -20.99
C LEU A 121 12.60 34.39 -20.30
N GLU A 122 13.49 33.69 -21.01
CA GLU A 122 14.83 33.33 -20.52
C GLU A 122 15.63 34.57 -20.10
N GLY A 123 15.53 35.66 -20.88
CA GLY A 123 16.21 36.91 -20.57
C GLY A 123 15.63 37.61 -19.33
N ILE A 124 14.31 37.64 -19.20
CA ILE A 124 13.59 38.26 -18.06
C ILE A 124 13.89 37.52 -16.75
N ILE A 125 13.79 36.19 -16.74
CA ILE A 125 13.97 35.37 -15.54
C ILE A 125 15.35 35.54 -14.92
N ARG A 126 16.38 35.82 -15.73
CA ARG A 126 17.74 35.99 -15.23
C ARG A 126 17.86 37.11 -14.22
N PHE A 127 17.08 38.18 -14.35
CA PHE A 127 17.13 39.34 -13.45
C PHE A 127 15.84 39.56 -12.65
N SER A 128 14.73 38.91 -13.01
CA SER A 128 13.46 38.99 -12.30
C SER A 128 12.90 37.59 -12.02
N PRO A 129 13.17 37.03 -10.82
CA PRO A 129 12.72 35.68 -10.44
C PRO A 129 11.24 35.62 -10.00
N ASP A 130 10.38 36.53 -10.46
CA ASP A 130 8.95 36.53 -10.14
C ASP A 130 8.29 35.23 -10.66
N ILE A 131 7.44 34.63 -9.83
CA ILE A 131 6.68 33.43 -10.18
C ILE A 131 5.86 33.61 -11.46
N ALA A 132 5.32 34.80 -11.73
CA ALA A 132 4.56 35.06 -12.94
C ALA A 132 5.42 34.83 -14.21
N TYR A 133 6.66 35.31 -14.20
CA TYR A 133 7.59 35.11 -15.31
C TYR A 133 8.08 33.67 -15.40
N LEU A 134 8.33 33.02 -14.25
CA LEU A 134 8.68 31.59 -14.19
C LEU A 134 7.57 30.72 -14.80
N LEU A 135 6.30 30.99 -14.48
CA LEU A 135 5.16 30.24 -15.03
C LEU A 135 5.05 30.42 -16.55
N LEU A 136 5.09 31.67 -17.05
CA LEU A 136 5.06 31.95 -18.48
C LEU A 136 6.22 31.25 -19.21
N TYR A 137 7.39 31.18 -18.60
CA TYR A 137 8.53 30.49 -19.18
C TYR A 137 8.34 28.98 -19.24
N LEU A 138 7.90 28.35 -18.15
CA LEU A 138 7.60 26.92 -18.13
C LEU A 138 6.54 26.55 -19.18
N GLU A 139 5.52 27.40 -19.36
CA GLU A 139 4.53 27.27 -20.43
C GLU A 139 5.17 27.35 -21.82
N SER A 140 6.08 28.30 -22.03
CA SER A 140 6.79 28.41 -23.30
C SER A 140 7.68 27.19 -23.59
N LEU A 141 8.30 26.59 -22.57
CA LEU A 141 9.08 25.36 -22.68
C LEU A 141 8.19 24.16 -23.02
N LYS A 142 7.00 24.08 -22.41
CA LYS A 142 5.98 23.08 -22.72
C LYS A 142 5.56 23.17 -24.18
N ASP A 143 5.15 24.36 -24.62
CA ASP A 143 4.68 24.60 -26.00
C ASP A 143 5.79 24.37 -27.03
N ALA A 144 7.05 24.55 -26.65
CA ALA A 144 8.22 24.23 -27.46
C ALA A 144 8.58 22.73 -27.47
N SER A 145 7.86 21.90 -26.70
CA SER A 145 8.15 20.47 -26.50
C SER A 145 9.61 20.21 -26.11
N ARG A 146 10.18 21.09 -25.26
CA ARG A 146 11.60 20.98 -24.89
C ARG A 146 11.84 19.78 -23.97
N PRO A 147 12.86 18.94 -24.25
CA PRO A 147 13.14 17.74 -23.47
C PRO A 147 13.55 18.03 -22.02
N ASP A 148 14.02 19.26 -21.73
CA ASP A 148 14.42 19.71 -20.40
C ASP A 148 13.31 20.46 -19.63
N ALA A 149 12.07 20.46 -20.10
CA ALA A 149 10.95 21.14 -19.44
C ALA A 149 10.60 20.55 -18.05
N VAL A 150 10.64 19.22 -17.89
CA VAL A 150 10.38 18.56 -16.59
C VAL A 150 11.48 18.85 -15.56
N PRO A 151 12.78 18.68 -15.89
CA PRO A 151 13.86 19.15 -15.02
C PRO A 151 13.76 20.64 -14.67
N ALA A 152 13.36 21.49 -15.63
CA ALA A 152 13.16 22.92 -15.41
C ALA A 152 12.01 23.20 -14.42
N LEU A 153 10.88 22.49 -14.55
CA LEU A 153 9.78 22.57 -13.58
C LEU A 153 10.26 22.20 -12.17
N ALA A 154 10.98 21.10 -12.01
CA ALA A 154 11.52 20.68 -10.71
C ALA A 154 12.48 21.73 -10.11
N ALA A 155 13.30 22.38 -10.94
CA ALA A 155 14.16 23.48 -10.52
C ALA A 155 13.36 24.72 -10.11
N ALA A 156 12.31 25.08 -10.86
CA ALA A 156 11.46 26.23 -10.56
C ALA A 156 10.71 26.05 -9.24
N LEU A 157 10.12 24.88 -9.01
CA LEU A 157 9.37 24.55 -7.80
C LEU A 157 10.21 24.71 -6.52
N ARG A 158 11.53 24.45 -6.57
CA ARG A 158 12.43 24.65 -5.43
C ARG A 158 12.74 26.12 -5.13
N ARG A 159 12.46 27.02 -6.07
CA ARG A 159 12.74 28.45 -5.96
C ARG A 159 11.52 29.30 -5.64
N ILE A 160 10.33 28.77 -5.88
CA ILE A 160 9.08 29.46 -5.60
C ILE A 160 8.95 29.63 -4.09
N ASP A 161 8.79 30.88 -3.66
CA ASP A 161 8.35 31.22 -2.31
C ASP A 161 6.82 31.04 -2.23
N PHE A 162 6.39 29.87 -1.77
CA PHE A 162 4.97 29.52 -1.68
C PHE A 162 4.16 30.37 -0.70
N GLU A 163 4.80 31.13 0.21
CA GLU A 163 4.08 32.03 1.13
C GLU A 163 3.44 33.21 0.40
N ARG A 164 4.00 33.59 -0.75
CA ARG A 164 3.58 34.76 -1.54
C ARG A 164 2.76 34.39 -2.78
N VAL A 165 2.43 33.12 -2.94
CA VAL A 165 1.72 32.61 -4.12
C VAL A 165 0.22 32.81 -3.96
N SER A 166 -0.39 33.52 -4.92
CA SER A 166 -1.85 33.63 -5.00
C SER A 166 -2.49 32.31 -5.41
N ALA A 167 -3.77 32.08 -5.05
CA ALA A 167 -4.51 30.88 -5.44
C ALA A 167 -4.53 30.65 -6.97
N ALA A 168 -4.57 31.71 -7.77
CA ALA A 168 -4.52 31.62 -9.23
C ALA A 168 -3.15 31.13 -9.74
N GLN A 169 -2.05 31.64 -9.18
CA GLN A 169 -0.70 31.18 -9.50
C GLN A 169 -0.48 29.74 -9.04
N MET A 170 -0.96 29.38 -7.85
CA MET A 170 -0.89 28.01 -7.34
C MET A 170 -1.63 27.04 -8.25
N ARG A 171 -2.83 27.40 -8.71
CA ARG A 171 -3.56 26.60 -9.71
C ARG A 171 -2.75 26.40 -10.98
N ARG A 172 -2.11 27.45 -11.48
CA ARG A 172 -1.30 27.33 -12.70
C ARG A 172 -0.06 26.45 -12.50
N VAL A 173 0.58 26.50 -11.33
CA VAL A 173 1.65 25.56 -10.95
C VAL A 173 1.15 24.12 -11.01
N LEU A 174 -0.03 23.86 -10.43
CA LEU A 174 -0.64 22.54 -10.39
C LEU A 174 -1.00 22.02 -11.80
N ASP A 175 -1.57 22.87 -12.65
CA ASP A 175 -1.85 22.54 -14.05
C ASP A 175 -0.57 22.17 -14.81
N LEU A 176 0.50 22.96 -14.64
CA LEU A 176 1.80 22.67 -15.25
C LEU A 176 2.41 21.35 -14.76
N ILE A 177 2.23 20.99 -13.50
CA ILE A 177 2.63 19.66 -13.00
C ILE A 177 1.89 18.57 -13.75
N VAL A 178 0.57 18.68 -13.94
CA VAL A 178 -0.23 17.69 -14.68
C VAL A 178 0.24 17.58 -16.13
N GLU A 179 0.45 18.71 -16.79
CA GLU A 179 0.78 18.78 -18.21
C GLU A 179 2.21 18.31 -18.52
N LEU A 180 3.18 18.61 -17.65
CA LEU A 180 4.59 18.30 -17.89
C LEU A 180 5.02 16.95 -17.31
N THR A 181 4.41 16.48 -16.23
CA THR A 181 4.84 15.25 -15.57
C THR A 181 4.00 14.05 -15.97
N SER A 182 4.67 12.92 -16.19
CA SER A 182 3.99 11.64 -16.44
C SER A 182 3.14 11.26 -15.22
N GLU A 183 2.05 10.51 -15.45
CA GLU A 183 1.24 9.96 -14.35
C GLU A 183 2.07 9.11 -13.37
N ARG A 184 3.15 8.51 -13.86
CA ARG A 184 4.09 7.71 -13.07
C ARG A 184 4.94 8.55 -12.11
N ASP A 185 5.40 9.71 -12.55
CA ASP A 185 6.35 10.54 -11.77
C ASP A 185 5.64 11.57 -10.88
N ARG A 186 4.38 11.88 -11.20
CA ARG A 186 3.57 12.90 -10.52
C ARG A 186 3.40 12.67 -9.01
N PRO A 187 3.08 11.44 -8.51
CA PRO A 187 2.95 11.21 -7.07
C PRO A 187 4.24 11.50 -6.32
N GLN A 188 5.38 11.18 -6.91
CA GLN A 188 6.68 11.37 -6.30
C GLN A 188 7.05 12.85 -6.17
N LEU A 189 6.81 13.62 -7.22
CA LEU A 189 7.03 15.06 -7.20
C LEU A 189 6.14 15.72 -6.15
N LEU A 190 4.84 15.44 -6.18
CA LEU A 190 3.86 16.02 -5.26
C LEU A 190 4.16 15.67 -3.81
N PHE A 191 4.54 14.42 -3.53
CA PHE A 191 4.93 14.02 -2.18
C PHE A 191 6.14 14.80 -1.66
N SER A 192 7.14 15.04 -2.50
CA SER A 192 8.30 15.87 -2.11
C SER A 192 7.90 17.32 -1.81
N LEU A 193 6.92 17.88 -2.52
CA LEU A 193 6.43 19.23 -2.29
C LEU A 193 5.61 19.33 -1.00
N LEU A 194 4.83 18.28 -0.70
CA LEU A 194 4.05 18.21 0.54
C LEU A 194 4.94 18.24 1.79
N SER A 195 6.23 17.92 1.71
CA SER A 195 7.14 18.11 2.86
C SER A 195 7.33 19.58 3.26
N SER A 196 7.05 20.53 2.36
CA SER A 196 7.13 21.97 2.65
C SER A 196 5.81 22.48 3.27
N SER A 197 5.89 23.08 4.47
CA SER A 197 4.72 23.69 5.13
C SER A 197 4.10 24.83 4.33
N THR A 198 4.91 25.62 3.63
CA THR A 198 4.45 26.77 2.84
C THR A 198 3.71 26.29 1.58
N PHE A 199 4.22 25.25 0.92
CA PHE A 199 3.50 24.60 -0.18
C PHE A 199 2.16 24.02 0.28
N GLN A 200 2.13 23.34 1.42
CA GLN A 200 0.89 22.78 1.96
C GLN A 200 -0.17 23.85 2.22
N GLN A 201 0.20 24.98 2.84
CA GLN A 201 -0.73 26.07 3.11
C GLN A 201 -1.28 26.68 1.82
N ALA A 202 -0.42 26.95 0.83
CA ALA A 202 -0.83 27.46 -0.48
C ALA A 202 -1.73 26.46 -1.24
N PHE A 203 -1.42 25.17 -1.13
CA PHE A 203 -2.20 24.09 -1.70
C PHE A 203 -3.58 23.98 -1.04
N ASP A 204 -3.64 23.99 0.29
CA ASP A 204 -4.88 23.88 1.07
C ASP A 204 -5.84 25.04 0.77
N ALA A 205 -5.31 26.25 0.62
CA ALA A 205 -6.09 27.42 0.17
C ALA A 205 -6.64 27.29 -1.26
N SER A 206 -6.09 26.37 -2.05
CA SER A 206 -6.49 26.12 -3.44
C SER A 206 -7.27 24.81 -3.62
N ALA A 207 -7.55 24.08 -2.53
CA ALA A 207 -8.04 22.70 -2.57
C ALA A 207 -9.47 22.55 -3.13
N GLU A 208 -10.35 23.55 -2.94
CA GLU A 208 -11.76 23.49 -3.34
C GLU A 208 -11.98 23.41 -4.86
N ARG A 209 -10.97 23.70 -5.68
CA ARG A 209 -11.07 23.78 -7.15
C ARG A 209 -9.98 23.00 -7.87
N LEU A 210 -9.47 21.95 -7.22
CA LEU A 210 -8.46 21.07 -7.81
C LEU A 210 -8.98 20.36 -9.05
N PRO A 211 -8.15 20.24 -10.11
CA PRO A 211 -8.43 19.29 -11.19
C PRO A 211 -8.61 17.88 -10.61
N GLU A 212 -9.60 17.13 -11.10
CA GLU A 212 -9.93 15.79 -10.59
C GLU A 212 -8.72 14.84 -10.62
N ALA A 213 -7.92 14.91 -11.69
CA ALA A 213 -6.69 14.13 -11.85
C ALA A 213 -5.60 14.43 -10.78
N LEU A 214 -5.63 15.61 -10.16
CA LEU A 214 -4.76 15.94 -9.04
C LEU A 214 -5.41 15.61 -7.71
N ALA A 215 -6.71 15.86 -7.57
CA ALA A 215 -7.44 15.53 -6.34
C ALA A 215 -7.29 14.03 -6.01
N SER A 216 -7.37 13.15 -7.02
CA SER A 216 -7.20 11.70 -6.88
C SER A 216 -5.81 11.26 -6.38
N ILE A 217 -4.79 12.12 -6.48
CA ILE A 217 -3.41 11.84 -6.05
C ILE A 217 -3.08 12.61 -4.76
N VAL A 218 -3.36 13.91 -4.72
CA VAL A 218 -2.93 14.77 -3.63
C VAL A 218 -3.74 14.53 -2.36
N VAL A 219 -5.05 14.29 -2.47
CA VAL A 219 -5.87 14.02 -1.27
C VAL A 219 -5.36 12.77 -0.52
N PRO A 220 -5.13 11.62 -1.20
CA PRO A 220 -4.49 10.48 -0.57
C PRO A 220 -3.09 10.77 0.00
N LEU A 221 -2.21 11.44 -0.77
CA LEU A 221 -0.86 11.76 -0.30
C LEU A 221 -0.86 12.71 0.91
N ARG A 222 -1.81 13.65 0.98
CA ARG A 222 -1.99 14.55 2.12
C ARG A 222 -2.46 13.79 3.37
N ALA A 223 -3.38 12.84 3.21
CA ALA A 223 -3.81 11.96 4.29
C ALA A 223 -2.63 11.14 4.85
N ALA A 224 -1.85 10.51 3.96
CA ALA A 224 -0.65 9.79 4.36
C ALA A 224 0.40 10.70 5.00
N HIS A 225 0.62 11.91 4.48
CA HIS A 225 1.55 12.86 5.08
C HIS A 225 1.12 13.28 6.50
N ALA A 226 -0.16 13.59 6.71
CA ALA A 226 -0.65 13.98 8.03
C ALA A 226 -0.54 12.83 9.05
N VAL A 227 -0.98 11.63 8.70
CA VAL A 227 -1.05 10.50 9.63
C VAL A 227 0.31 9.82 9.79
N ILE A 228 0.99 9.53 8.68
CA ILE A 228 2.21 8.72 8.68
C ILE A 228 3.45 9.59 8.88
N VAL A 229 3.56 10.72 8.17
CA VAL A 229 4.74 11.58 8.28
C VAL A 229 4.69 12.40 9.57
N ARG A 230 3.58 13.10 9.83
CA ARG A 230 3.43 13.93 11.04
C ARG A 230 3.00 13.17 12.29
N GLY A 231 2.41 11.97 12.16
CA GLY A 231 1.91 11.23 13.32
C GLY A 231 0.62 11.80 13.92
N ALA A 232 -0.15 12.58 13.15
CA ALA A 232 -1.42 13.14 13.62
C ALA A 232 -2.53 12.06 13.64
N PRO A 233 -3.57 12.20 14.47
CA PRO A 233 -4.80 11.40 14.33
C PRO A 233 -5.36 11.59 12.91
N ASN A 234 -6.08 10.61 12.37
CA ASN A 234 -6.59 10.67 10.99
C ASN A 234 -7.84 11.56 10.88
N PRO A 235 -7.76 12.80 10.31
CA PRO A 235 -8.95 13.60 10.04
C PRO A 235 -9.56 13.29 8.66
N PHE A 236 -8.96 12.37 7.89
CA PHE A 236 -9.35 12.06 6.52
C PHE A 236 -10.11 10.73 6.46
N ASP A 237 -10.80 10.52 5.34
CA ASP A 237 -11.44 9.23 5.06
C ASP A 237 -10.41 8.07 5.02
N ALA A 238 -10.83 6.90 5.50
CA ALA A 238 -9.96 5.72 5.61
C ALA A 238 -9.44 5.25 4.24
N ASP A 239 -10.24 5.41 3.18
CA ASP A 239 -9.82 5.09 1.81
C ASP A 239 -8.73 6.06 1.30
N ALA A 240 -8.83 7.34 1.64
CA ALA A 240 -7.80 8.32 1.27
C ALA A 240 -6.45 7.96 1.90
N LEU A 241 -6.44 7.64 3.20
CA LEU A 241 -5.22 7.20 3.88
C LEU A 241 -4.66 5.91 3.27
N ARG A 242 -5.52 4.91 3.03
CA ARG A 242 -5.15 3.64 2.38
C ARG A 242 -4.47 3.85 1.04
N ARG A 243 -5.09 4.63 0.14
CA ARG A 243 -4.51 4.95 -1.17
C ARG A 243 -3.20 5.69 -1.04
N GLY A 244 -3.11 6.63 -0.09
CA GLY A 244 -1.91 7.39 0.18
C GLY A 244 -0.75 6.51 0.63
N ALA A 245 -0.98 5.61 1.60
CA ALA A 245 0.00 4.63 2.04
C ALA A 245 0.48 3.73 0.89
N GLY A 246 -0.45 3.25 0.05
CA GLY A 246 -0.12 2.46 -1.14
C GLY A 246 0.75 3.22 -2.16
N MET A 247 0.49 4.51 -2.37
CA MET A 247 1.32 5.37 -3.23
C MET A 247 2.74 5.53 -2.66
N LEU A 248 2.86 5.74 -1.34
CA LEU A 248 4.18 5.85 -0.68
C LEU A 248 4.96 4.55 -0.73
N LEU A 249 4.33 3.40 -0.48
CA LEU A 249 4.99 2.09 -0.58
C LEU A 249 5.42 1.76 -2.00
N SER A 250 4.75 2.32 -3.00
CA SER A 250 5.10 2.18 -4.42
C SER A 250 6.15 3.20 -4.90
N ALA A 251 6.58 4.12 -4.03
CA ALA A 251 7.60 5.11 -4.34
C ALA A 251 8.98 4.48 -4.53
N HIS A 252 9.90 5.24 -5.12
CA HIS A 252 11.28 4.78 -5.29
C HIS A 252 11.98 4.62 -3.92
N GLU A 253 12.86 3.63 -3.78
CA GLU A 253 13.53 3.32 -2.51
C GLU A 253 14.28 4.51 -1.89
N SER A 254 14.84 5.40 -2.71
CA SER A 254 15.50 6.63 -2.24
C SER A 254 14.58 7.53 -1.40
N VAL A 255 13.28 7.48 -1.67
CA VAL A 255 12.25 8.32 -1.05
C VAL A 255 11.86 7.75 0.30
N LEU A 256 11.71 6.42 0.36
CA LEU A 256 11.53 5.67 1.60
C LEU A 256 12.77 5.81 2.50
N ARG A 257 13.96 5.77 1.91
CA ARG A 257 15.24 5.92 2.62
C ARG A 257 15.40 7.29 3.26
N ALA A 258 14.92 8.35 2.60
CA ALA A 258 14.98 9.72 3.09
C ALA A 258 14.06 9.98 4.30
N GLN A 259 13.09 9.09 4.56
CA GLN A 259 12.20 9.23 5.72
C GLN A 259 12.91 8.87 7.04
N THR A 260 12.46 9.48 8.13
CA THR A 260 12.95 9.15 9.48
C THR A 260 12.53 7.73 9.89
N PRO A 261 13.25 7.06 10.81
CA PRO A 261 12.87 5.72 11.27
C PRO A 261 11.44 5.62 11.79
N ALA A 262 10.95 6.64 12.51
CA ALA A 262 9.57 6.68 13.02
C ALA A 262 8.52 6.71 11.90
N VAL A 263 8.79 7.48 10.84
CA VAL A 263 7.90 7.54 9.66
C VAL A 263 7.91 6.22 8.91
N ARG A 264 9.10 5.60 8.73
CA ARG A 264 9.22 4.29 8.10
C ARG A 264 8.44 3.20 8.83
N ARG A 265 8.48 3.20 10.17
CA ARG A 265 7.71 2.26 11.00
C ARG A 265 6.21 2.46 10.84
N ARG A 266 5.70 3.69 11.00
CA ARG A 266 4.27 3.98 10.79
C ARG A 266 3.81 3.64 9.38
N LEU A 267 4.65 3.87 8.37
CA LEU A 267 4.33 3.52 6.99
C LEU A 267 4.26 1.99 6.80
N PHE A 268 5.16 1.25 7.44
CA PHE A 268 5.13 -0.21 7.42
C PHE A 268 3.84 -0.74 8.08
N GLU A 269 3.53 -0.28 9.30
CA GLU A 269 2.34 -0.67 10.05
C GLU A 269 1.05 -0.34 9.26
N ALA A 270 0.91 0.91 8.81
CA ALA A 270 -0.22 1.33 7.97
C ALA A 270 -0.30 0.53 6.67
N GLY A 271 0.84 0.16 6.09
CA GLY A 271 0.91 -0.68 4.91
C GLY A 271 0.36 -2.10 5.14
N ILE A 272 0.66 -2.72 6.29
CA ILE A 272 0.15 -4.03 6.67
C ILE A 272 -1.35 -3.97 6.97
N GLU A 273 -1.80 -2.95 7.70
CA GLU A 273 -3.20 -2.83 8.16
C GLU A 273 -4.17 -2.37 7.06
N LEU A 274 -3.77 -1.40 6.24
CA LEU A 274 -4.67 -0.70 5.32
C LEU A 274 -4.62 -1.23 3.89
N SER A 275 -3.55 -1.93 3.48
CA SER A 275 -3.43 -2.36 2.09
C SER A 275 -4.41 -3.49 1.78
N ALA A 276 -5.52 -3.13 1.14
CA ALA A 276 -6.54 -4.08 0.71
C ALA A 276 -6.11 -4.92 -0.51
N GLU A 277 -5.25 -4.36 -1.38
CA GLU A 277 -4.73 -5.03 -2.57
C GLU A 277 -3.20 -4.94 -2.60
N ALA A 278 -2.54 -6.10 -2.58
CA ALA A 278 -1.11 -6.17 -2.79
C ALA A 278 -0.77 -5.89 -4.26
N SER A 279 0.08 -4.88 -4.46
CA SER A 279 0.89 -4.80 -5.66
C SER A 279 2.29 -5.34 -5.36
N GLN A 280 2.98 -5.87 -6.37
CA GLN A 280 4.40 -6.24 -6.25
C GLN A 280 5.25 -5.06 -5.77
N LYS A 281 4.87 -3.82 -6.12
CA LYS A 281 5.56 -2.60 -5.67
C LYS A 281 5.34 -2.34 -4.18
N SER A 282 4.11 -2.45 -3.70
CA SER A 282 3.79 -2.30 -2.27
C SER A 282 4.52 -3.35 -1.43
N ALA A 283 4.55 -4.60 -1.90
CA ALA A 283 5.31 -5.67 -1.26
C ALA A 283 6.82 -5.39 -1.22
N ALA A 284 7.38 -4.86 -2.32
CA ALA A 284 8.79 -4.44 -2.37
C ALA A 284 9.08 -3.29 -1.40
N GLY A 285 8.20 -2.27 -1.34
CA GLY A 285 8.29 -1.17 -0.39
C GLY A 285 8.23 -1.63 1.06
N LEU A 286 7.31 -2.53 1.40
CA LEU A 286 7.22 -3.11 2.75
C LEU A 286 8.48 -3.89 3.14
N ARG A 287 9.03 -4.70 2.23
CA ARG A 287 10.32 -5.39 2.45
C ARG A 287 11.46 -4.40 2.66
N PHE A 288 11.54 -3.36 1.84
CA PHE A 288 12.55 -2.32 1.97
C PHE A 288 12.47 -1.62 3.33
N LEU A 289 11.27 -1.30 3.81
CA LEU A 289 11.07 -0.69 5.12
C LEU A 289 11.48 -1.64 6.25
N LEU A 290 11.11 -2.93 6.15
CA LEU A 290 11.43 -3.95 7.14
C LEU A 290 12.94 -4.18 7.30
N GLU A 291 13.72 -4.12 6.22
CA GLU A 291 15.18 -4.19 6.29
C GLU A 291 15.76 -3.11 7.21
N GLY A 292 15.11 -1.95 7.27
CA GLY A 292 15.47 -0.86 8.18
C GLY A 292 15.23 -1.14 9.67
N PHE A 293 14.55 -2.24 10.02
CA PHE A 293 14.30 -2.66 11.41
C PHE A 293 15.23 -3.78 11.89
N LYS A 294 16.15 -4.27 11.04
CA LYS A 294 17.10 -5.32 11.43
C LYS A 294 17.93 -4.89 12.64
N GLY A 295 18.02 -5.78 13.64
CA GLY A 295 18.68 -5.51 14.91
C GLY A 295 17.77 -4.93 15.99
N GLU A 296 16.53 -4.55 15.67
CA GLU A 296 15.53 -4.15 16.64
C GLU A 296 14.79 -5.37 17.21
N ARG A 297 14.36 -5.31 18.48
CA ARG A 297 13.58 -6.39 19.12
C ARG A 297 12.27 -6.70 18.38
N ALA A 298 11.67 -5.69 17.75
CA ALA A 298 10.40 -5.82 17.03
C ALA A 298 10.55 -6.40 15.61
N TYR A 299 11.78 -6.68 15.14
CA TYR A 299 12.01 -7.18 13.78
C TYR A 299 11.27 -8.50 13.51
N GLY A 300 11.31 -9.45 14.44
CA GLY A 300 10.67 -10.75 14.29
C GLY A 300 9.15 -10.62 14.09
N ASP A 301 8.49 -9.84 14.94
CA ASP A 301 7.05 -9.59 14.87
C ASP A 301 6.65 -8.86 13.58
N ALA A 302 7.40 -7.82 13.21
CA ALA A 302 7.18 -7.09 11.96
C ALA A 302 7.37 -7.99 10.73
N ALA A 303 8.41 -8.82 10.72
CA ALA A 303 8.68 -9.77 9.67
C ALA A 303 7.56 -10.82 9.53
N LEU A 304 7.10 -11.38 10.66
CA LEU A 304 5.95 -12.29 10.65
C LEU A 304 4.67 -11.57 10.18
N GLY A 305 4.46 -10.30 10.57
CA GLY A 305 3.38 -9.45 10.09
C GLY A 305 3.39 -9.29 8.56
N LEU A 306 4.55 -9.02 7.96
CA LEU A 306 4.70 -8.95 6.50
C LEU A 306 4.41 -10.30 5.83
N ALA A 307 4.90 -11.40 6.40
CA ALA A 307 4.65 -12.72 5.84
C ALA A 307 3.15 -13.10 5.88
N ARG A 308 2.45 -12.74 6.97
CA ARG A 308 0.99 -12.87 7.08
C ARG A 308 0.26 -12.06 6.04
N TRP A 309 0.69 -10.82 5.83
CA TRP A 309 0.11 -9.95 4.81
C TRP A 309 0.33 -10.51 3.41
N LEU A 310 1.53 -11.00 3.07
CA LEU A 310 1.79 -11.62 1.76
C LEU A 310 0.85 -12.81 1.50
N LEU A 311 0.67 -13.67 2.52
CA LEU A 311 -0.25 -14.80 2.44
C LEU A 311 -1.72 -14.35 2.33
N SER A 312 -2.13 -13.31 3.06
CA SER A 312 -3.51 -12.83 2.99
C SER A 312 -3.88 -12.24 1.63
N GLN A 313 -2.86 -11.79 0.91
CA GLN A 313 -2.94 -11.22 -0.43
C GLN A 313 -2.72 -12.26 -1.55
N GLY A 314 -2.62 -13.55 -1.22
CA GLY A 314 -2.43 -14.62 -2.21
C GLY A 314 -1.01 -14.69 -2.82
N MET A 315 -0.04 -13.96 -2.28
CA MET A 315 1.36 -13.97 -2.73
C MET A 315 2.14 -15.14 -2.09
N GLU A 316 1.67 -16.37 -2.25
CA GLU A 316 2.18 -17.55 -1.55
C GLU A 316 3.65 -17.86 -1.86
N ARG A 317 4.08 -17.69 -3.13
CA ARG A 317 5.47 -17.96 -3.55
C ARG A 317 6.42 -16.99 -2.88
N GLU A 318 6.05 -15.72 -2.87
CA GLU A 318 6.76 -14.64 -2.21
C GLU A 318 6.80 -14.80 -0.69
N ALA A 319 5.69 -15.21 -0.08
CA ALA A 319 5.62 -15.52 1.34
C ALA A 319 6.53 -16.70 1.70
N LYS A 320 6.52 -17.78 0.91
CA LYS A 320 7.40 -18.95 1.12
C LYS A 320 8.87 -18.57 1.03
N ALA A 321 9.26 -17.87 -0.04
CA ALA A 321 10.65 -17.42 -0.19
C ALA A 321 11.07 -16.53 0.99
N PHE A 322 10.16 -15.69 1.46
CA PHE A 322 10.39 -14.83 2.60
C PHE A 322 10.51 -15.60 3.92
N PHE A 323 9.66 -16.59 4.19
CA PHE A 323 9.80 -17.47 5.36
C PHE A 323 11.13 -18.22 5.41
N VAL A 324 11.58 -18.73 4.26
CA VAL A 324 12.89 -19.39 4.15
C VAL A 324 14.02 -18.41 4.50
N GLN A 325 13.91 -17.15 4.07
CA GLN A 325 14.88 -16.12 4.45
C GLN A 325 14.81 -15.80 5.95
N LEU A 326 13.61 -15.63 6.51
CA LEU A 326 13.42 -15.36 7.94
C LEU A 326 14.00 -16.45 8.83
N ALA A 327 13.81 -17.73 8.46
CA ALA A 327 14.41 -18.85 9.17
C ALA A 327 15.95 -18.82 9.13
N LYS A 328 16.56 -18.36 8.04
CA LYS A 328 18.02 -18.16 7.94
C LYS A 328 18.49 -16.98 8.79
N ASP A 329 17.69 -15.94 8.90
CA ASP A 329 17.95 -14.76 9.73
C ASP A 329 17.71 -15.03 11.24
N GLY A 330 17.38 -16.27 11.62
CA GLY A 330 17.18 -16.66 13.02
C GLY A 330 15.81 -16.27 13.60
N VAL A 331 14.87 -15.84 12.76
CA VAL A 331 13.49 -15.56 13.18
C VAL A 331 12.72 -16.88 13.30
N GLU A 332 12.01 -17.06 14.40
CA GLU A 332 11.17 -18.24 14.61
C GLU A 332 9.97 -18.22 13.66
N VAL A 333 9.99 -19.10 12.66
CA VAL A 333 8.91 -19.27 11.70
C VAL A 333 8.02 -20.45 12.11
N PRO A 334 6.68 -20.29 12.15
CA PRO A 334 5.78 -21.39 12.45
C PRO A 334 5.94 -22.53 11.42
N ARG A 335 6.44 -23.69 11.86
CA ARG A 335 6.68 -24.86 10.99
C ARG A 335 5.45 -25.29 10.20
N HIS A 336 4.27 -25.18 10.81
CA HIS A 336 3.02 -25.55 10.17
C HIS A 336 2.66 -24.64 8.96
N TRP A 337 3.18 -23.42 8.87
CA TRP A 337 2.94 -22.54 7.72
C TRP A 337 3.81 -22.93 6.53
N LEU A 338 5.09 -23.25 6.78
CA LEU A 338 5.96 -23.83 5.76
C LEU A 338 5.41 -25.17 5.26
N ALA A 339 4.95 -26.03 6.17
CA ALA A 339 4.30 -27.30 5.81
C ALA A 339 3.05 -27.08 4.96
N ALA A 340 2.18 -26.13 5.33
CA ALA A 340 1.03 -25.76 4.52
C ALA A 340 1.45 -25.27 3.13
N LEU A 341 2.48 -24.41 3.05
CA LEU A 341 2.99 -23.87 1.79
C LEU A 341 3.55 -24.95 0.86
N ASP A 342 4.10 -26.03 1.40
CA ASP A 342 4.63 -27.18 0.65
C ASP A 342 3.58 -28.27 0.37
N GLY A 343 2.45 -28.25 1.08
CA GLY A 343 1.43 -29.27 0.98
C GLY A 343 0.48 -29.14 -0.22
N ALA A 344 -0.40 -30.13 -0.37
CA ALA A 344 -1.44 -30.13 -1.40
C ALA A 344 -2.40 -28.94 -1.22
N ARG A 345 -2.95 -28.44 -2.34
CA ARG A 345 -3.80 -27.25 -2.40
C ARG A 345 -5.27 -27.58 -2.61
N PHE A 346 -6.12 -26.90 -1.84
CA PHE A 346 -7.59 -26.95 -1.95
C PHE A 346 -8.15 -25.54 -1.80
N GLY A 347 -8.37 -24.85 -2.92
CA GLY A 347 -8.64 -23.41 -2.93
C GLY A 347 -7.51 -22.62 -2.24
N GLY A 348 -7.87 -21.67 -1.37
CA GLY A 348 -6.91 -20.89 -0.57
C GLY A 348 -6.33 -21.61 0.66
N ILE A 349 -6.33 -22.95 0.67
CA ILE A 349 -5.85 -23.78 1.79
C ILE A 349 -4.67 -24.65 1.34
N GLY A 350 -3.60 -24.63 2.13
CA GLY A 350 -2.51 -25.59 2.06
C GLY A 350 -2.61 -26.63 3.17
N LEU A 351 -2.57 -27.92 2.82
CA LEU A 351 -2.56 -28.99 3.82
C LEU A 351 -1.21 -29.04 4.55
N THR A 352 -1.23 -29.18 5.87
CA THR A 352 0.00 -29.29 6.68
C THR A 352 0.48 -30.73 6.81
N GLU A 353 -0.35 -31.69 6.41
CA GLU A 353 -0.04 -33.12 6.43
C GLU A 353 -0.39 -33.77 5.10
N ARG A 354 0.31 -34.86 4.78
CA ARG A 354 0.00 -35.63 3.56
C ARG A 354 -1.30 -36.38 3.78
N LEU A 355 -2.21 -36.28 2.81
CA LEU A 355 -3.35 -37.17 2.76
C LEU A 355 -2.86 -38.62 2.68
N PRO A 356 -3.41 -39.54 3.49
CA PRO A 356 -3.09 -40.96 3.37
C PRO A 356 -3.33 -41.44 1.94
N ALA A 357 -2.49 -42.35 1.45
CA ALA A 357 -2.72 -42.99 0.16
C ALA A 357 -4.12 -43.63 0.15
N ARG A 358 -4.91 -43.32 -0.89
CA ARG A 358 -6.23 -43.94 -1.08
C ARG A 358 -6.04 -45.44 -1.32
N ASP A 359 -6.68 -46.23 -0.49
CA ASP A 359 -6.86 -47.66 -0.71
C ASP A 359 -8.20 -47.84 -1.44
N PRO A 360 -8.21 -48.19 -2.75
CA PRO A 360 -9.44 -48.33 -3.53
C PRO A 360 -10.34 -49.47 -3.02
N ALA A 361 -9.84 -50.38 -2.19
CA ALA A 361 -10.62 -51.46 -1.59
C ALA A 361 -11.33 -51.03 -0.28
N ARG A 362 -11.09 -49.80 0.21
CA ARG A 362 -11.72 -49.28 1.42
C ARG A 362 -12.64 -48.10 1.06
N PRO A 363 -13.86 -48.02 1.64
CA PRO A 363 -14.74 -46.88 1.40
C PRO A 363 -14.00 -45.58 1.72
N PRO A 364 -14.23 -44.49 0.94
CA PRO A 364 -13.52 -43.22 1.08
C PRO A 364 -13.61 -42.79 2.54
N ARG A 365 -12.49 -42.99 3.25
CA ARG A 365 -12.48 -42.83 4.71
C ARG A 365 -12.79 -41.37 5.01
N GLU A 366 -13.57 -41.17 6.06
CA GLU A 366 -13.85 -39.91 6.75
C GLU A 366 -12.55 -39.30 7.32
N LEU A 367 -11.59 -39.00 6.46
CA LEU A 367 -10.27 -38.50 6.79
C LEU A 367 -10.33 -36.99 6.71
N PHE A 368 -10.17 -36.38 7.88
CA PHE A 368 -9.79 -34.98 7.96
C PHE A 368 -8.28 -34.89 7.84
N ALA A 369 -7.82 -33.93 7.06
CA ALA A 369 -6.46 -33.46 7.06
C ALA A 369 -6.39 -32.07 7.71
N SER A 370 -5.30 -31.81 8.41
CA SER A 370 -4.93 -30.51 8.92
C SER A 370 -4.51 -29.60 7.78
N GLY A 371 -4.96 -28.35 7.79
CA GLY A 371 -4.56 -27.33 6.82
C GLY A 371 -4.49 -25.93 7.43
N LEU A 372 -3.98 -25.00 6.64
CA LEU A 372 -3.96 -23.57 6.94
C LEU A 372 -4.71 -22.81 5.83
N HIS A 373 -5.71 -22.02 6.20
CA HIS A 373 -6.37 -21.11 5.29
C HIS A 373 -5.55 -19.82 5.17
N PHE A 374 -4.88 -19.59 4.04
CA PHE A 374 -3.91 -18.50 3.90
C PHE A 374 -4.52 -17.11 4.07
N ALA A 375 -5.71 -16.85 3.50
CA ALA A 375 -6.33 -15.52 3.61
C ALA A 375 -6.61 -15.10 5.07
N ARG A 376 -7.14 -16.04 5.86
CA ARG A 376 -7.60 -15.83 7.24
C ARG A 376 -6.55 -16.20 8.30
N GLN A 377 -5.47 -16.87 7.89
CA GLN A 377 -4.45 -17.44 8.79
C GLN A 377 -5.03 -18.37 9.87
N LEU A 378 -6.06 -19.14 9.51
CA LEU A 378 -6.75 -20.05 10.41
C LEU A 378 -6.31 -21.48 10.17
N SER A 379 -6.05 -22.21 11.25
CA SER A 379 -5.92 -23.66 11.19
C SER A 379 -7.28 -24.27 10.90
N VAL A 380 -7.34 -25.21 9.97
CA VAL A 380 -8.59 -25.85 9.53
C VAL A 380 -8.46 -27.36 9.50
N TRP A 381 -9.59 -28.05 9.70
CA TRP A 381 -9.77 -29.43 9.31
C TRP A 381 -10.37 -29.47 7.91
N VAL A 382 -9.76 -30.22 7.01
CA VAL A 382 -10.15 -30.34 5.61
C VAL A 382 -10.56 -31.78 5.33
N ARG A 383 -11.80 -31.97 4.89
CA ARG A 383 -12.28 -33.23 4.39
C ARG A 383 -12.29 -33.19 2.86
N VAL A 384 -11.79 -34.24 2.21
CA VAL A 384 -11.66 -34.30 0.74
C VAL A 384 -12.39 -35.52 0.20
N GLY A 385 -13.30 -35.29 -0.76
CA GLY A 385 -14.11 -36.30 -1.41
C GLY A 385 -13.56 -36.72 -2.77
N THR A 386 -14.34 -37.53 -3.49
CA THR A 386 -14.11 -37.86 -4.90
C THR A 386 -15.04 -37.03 -5.77
N GLY A 387 -14.81 -36.96 -7.09
CA GLY A 387 -15.70 -36.24 -8.00
C GLY A 387 -17.18 -36.69 -7.93
N ALA A 388 -17.44 -37.93 -7.49
CA ALA A 388 -18.79 -38.44 -7.26
C ALA A 388 -19.47 -37.85 -6.00
N ASP A 389 -18.70 -37.26 -5.08
CA ASP A 389 -19.20 -36.72 -3.81
C ASP A 389 -19.62 -35.23 -3.90
N VAL A 390 -19.57 -34.59 -5.07
CA VAL A 390 -19.76 -33.13 -5.19
C VAL A 390 -21.10 -32.66 -4.60
N GLU A 391 -22.21 -33.29 -4.99
CA GLU A 391 -23.53 -32.93 -4.46
C GLU A 391 -23.66 -33.18 -2.95
N ARG A 392 -23.02 -34.26 -2.47
CA ARG A 392 -23.02 -34.64 -1.07
C ARG A 392 -22.34 -33.58 -0.20
N TYR A 393 -21.20 -33.05 -0.66
CA TYR A 393 -20.49 -31.95 0.01
C TYR A 393 -21.30 -30.66 -0.05
N ALA A 394 -21.88 -30.34 -1.20
CA ALA A 394 -22.73 -29.16 -1.35
C ALA A 394 -23.90 -29.15 -0.36
N ARG A 395 -24.60 -30.30 -0.21
CA ARG A 395 -25.69 -30.43 0.78
C ARG A 395 -25.23 -30.19 2.23
N ALA A 396 -24.08 -30.74 2.62
CA ALA A 396 -23.54 -30.55 3.95
C ALA A 396 -23.16 -29.08 4.22
N VAL A 397 -22.59 -28.40 3.23
CA VAL A 397 -22.28 -26.96 3.30
C VAL A 397 -23.53 -26.13 3.46
N GLU A 398 -24.57 -26.37 2.65
CA GLU A 398 -25.83 -25.62 2.73
C GLU A 398 -26.53 -25.84 4.07
N LEU A 399 -26.50 -27.08 4.59
CA LEU A 399 -27.01 -27.36 5.92
C LEU A 399 -26.23 -26.58 6.99
N ALA A 400 -24.89 -26.59 6.93
CA ALA A 400 -24.04 -25.88 7.88
C ALA A 400 -24.21 -24.36 7.83
N LYS A 401 -24.49 -23.77 6.65
CA LYS A 401 -24.83 -22.35 6.53
C LYS A 401 -26.19 -22.01 7.12
N SER A 402 -27.12 -22.98 7.13
CA SER A 402 -28.48 -22.78 7.61
C SER A 402 -28.63 -22.88 9.14
N ILE A 403 -27.58 -23.26 9.86
CA ILE A 403 -27.59 -23.39 11.33
C ILE A 403 -26.35 -22.74 11.96
N ALA A 404 -26.51 -22.12 13.12
CA ALA A 404 -25.40 -21.61 13.92
C ALA A 404 -25.57 -22.11 15.36
N LEU A 405 -24.81 -23.15 15.71
CA LEU A 405 -24.95 -23.85 16.99
C LEU A 405 -23.63 -23.84 17.77
N PRO A 406 -23.67 -23.58 19.10
CA PRO A 406 -22.49 -23.76 19.95
C PRO A 406 -21.94 -25.19 19.85
N GLY A 407 -20.62 -25.32 19.78
CA GLY A 407 -19.96 -26.63 19.70
C GLY A 407 -20.01 -27.28 18.31
N VAL A 408 -20.52 -26.61 17.27
CA VAL A 408 -20.36 -27.02 15.87
C VAL A 408 -19.34 -26.11 15.19
N ALA A 409 -18.30 -26.69 14.59
CA ALA A 409 -17.24 -25.94 13.96
C ALA A 409 -17.76 -25.21 12.70
N PRO A 410 -17.48 -23.90 12.54
CA PRO A 410 -17.95 -23.15 11.40
C PRO A 410 -17.22 -23.58 10.12
N VAL A 411 -17.95 -23.58 9.01
CA VAL A 411 -17.37 -23.77 7.68
C VAL A 411 -16.55 -22.55 7.32
N VAL A 412 -15.27 -22.77 7.03
CA VAL A 412 -14.30 -21.73 6.65
C VAL A 412 -14.21 -21.60 5.13
N ALA A 413 -14.16 -22.72 4.41
CA ALA A 413 -14.12 -22.75 2.95
C ALA A 413 -14.66 -24.09 2.41
N HIS A 414 -15.12 -24.08 1.18
CA HIS A 414 -15.54 -25.28 0.44
C HIS A 414 -15.39 -25.03 -1.06
N GLY A 415 -15.38 -26.10 -1.85
CA GLY A 415 -15.27 -26.00 -3.30
C GLY A 415 -14.80 -27.30 -3.93
N GLN A 416 -14.25 -27.22 -5.13
CA GLN A 416 -13.58 -28.33 -5.81
C GLN A 416 -12.12 -27.95 -6.06
N SER A 417 -11.22 -28.92 -5.97
CA SER A 417 -9.83 -28.74 -6.40
C SER A 417 -9.73 -28.69 -7.93
N ASP A 418 -8.56 -28.33 -8.46
CA ASP A 418 -8.27 -28.38 -9.91
C ASP A 418 -8.43 -29.80 -10.51
N ARG A 419 -8.44 -30.83 -9.65
CA ARG A 419 -8.65 -32.22 -10.02
C ARG A 419 -10.12 -32.66 -9.93
N GLY A 420 -11.04 -31.73 -9.65
CA GLY A 420 -12.46 -32.00 -9.47
C GLY A 420 -12.82 -32.68 -8.14
N GLU A 421 -11.92 -32.67 -7.15
CA GLU A 421 -12.19 -33.28 -5.84
C GLU A 421 -12.91 -32.26 -4.94
N PRO A 422 -14.14 -32.53 -4.47
CA PRO A 422 -14.82 -31.63 -3.56
C PRO A 422 -14.12 -31.62 -2.21
N TYR A 423 -14.07 -30.45 -1.57
CA TYR A 423 -13.52 -30.30 -0.24
C TYR A 423 -14.43 -29.45 0.65
N LEU A 424 -14.36 -29.73 1.95
CA LEU A 424 -15.00 -28.97 3.02
C LEU A 424 -13.95 -28.67 4.08
N ALA A 425 -13.77 -27.40 4.40
CA ALA A 425 -12.85 -26.94 5.43
C ALA A 425 -13.63 -26.25 6.55
N VAL A 426 -13.35 -26.67 7.78
CA VAL A 426 -13.95 -26.16 9.02
C VAL A 426 -12.87 -25.70 9.96
N GLU A 427 -13.19 -24.79 10.88
CA GLU A 427 -12.21 -24.31 11.85
C GLU A 427 -11.67 -25.44 12.74
N ARG A 428 -10.36 -25.42 12.98
CA ARG A 428 -9.70 -26.44 13.81
C ARG A 428 -9.68 -26.01 15.27
N HIS A 429 -10.60 -26.57 16.04
CA HIS A 429 -10.59 -26.49 17.51
C HIS A 429 -9.84 -27.69 18.11
N GLY A 430 -8.51 -27.59 18.18
CA GLY A 430 -7.64 -28.58 18.83
C GLY A 430 -7.40 -29.90 18.07
N ARG A 431 -7.39 -31.03 18.80
CA ARG A 431 -7.02 -32.38 18.30
C ARG A 431 -8.25 -33.25 18.07
N ALA A 432 -8.09 -34.38 17.37
CA ALA A 432 -9.20 -35.31 17.16
C ALA A 432 -9.61 -35.99 18.46
N ALA A 433 -10.91 -36.03 18.76
CA ALA A 433 -11.36 -36.56 20.04
C ALA A 433 -11.00 -38.05 20.19
N ASN A 434 -10.94 -38.81 19.09
CA ASN A 434 -10.49 -40.20 19.11
C ASN A 434 -9.02 -40.36 19.51
N GLU A 435 -8.14 -39.40 19.20
CA GLU A 435 -6.73 -39.45 19.63
C GLU A 435 -6.58 -39.24 21.14
N VAL A 436 -7.46 -38.42 21.72
CA VAL A 436 -7.43 -38.06 23.14
C VAL A 436 -8.17 -39.11 23.97
N ILE A 437 -9.39 -39.47 23.59
CA ILE A 437 -10.28 -40.36 24.34
C ILE A 437 -9.83 -41.83 24.26
N LEU A 438 -9.31 -42.26 23.10
CA LEU A 438 -8.80 -43.63 22.92
C LEU A 438 -7.29 -43.73 23.21
N GLY A 439 -6.67 -42.66 23.71
CA GLY A 439 -5.26 -42.62 24.07
C GLY A 439 -4.91 -43.55 25.23
N LYS A 440 -3.62 -43.84 25.39
CA LYS A 440 -3.11 -44.63 26.51
C LYS A 440 -3.17 -43.78 27.80
N GLY A 441 -3.96 -44.20 28.78
CA GLY A 441 -4.07 -43.53 30.09
C GLY A 441 -5.48 -43.14 30.54
N GLY A 442 -6.53 -43.58 29.82
CA GLY A 442 -7.93 -43.33 30.21
C GLY A 442 -8.30 -41.84 30.33
N LEU A 443 -9.53 -41.55 30.74
CA LEU A 443 -9.99 -40.20 31.02
C LEU A 443 -10.12 -39.97 32.53
N ARG A 444 -9.78 -38.79 33.04
CA ARG A 444 -10.18 -38.43 34.41
C ARG A 444 -11.71 -38.36 34.49
N LYS A 445 -12.31 -38.76 35.62
CA LYS A 445 -13.76 -38.70 35.86
C LYS A 445 -14.37 -37.35 35.44
N SER A 446 -13.80 -36.23 35.91
CA SER A 446 -14.32 -34.89 35.61
C SER A 446 -14.26 -34.55 34.11
N THR A 447 -13.19 -34.95 33.43
CA THR A 447 -13.04 -34.77 31.97
C THR A 447 -14.05 -35.62 31.21
N ALA A 448 -14.27 -36.87 31.61
CA ALA A 448 -15.25 -37.75 30.98
C ALA A 448 -16.67 -37.21 31.13
N LEU A 449 -17.04 -36.70 32.32
CA LEU A 449 -18.35 -36.07 32.55
C LEU A 449 -18.53 -34.79 31.73
N ALA A 450 -17.50 -33.93 31.66
CA ALA A 450 -17.54 -32.72 30.84
C ALA A 450 -17.72 -33.05 29.35
N ILE A 451 -16.94 -33.99 28.80
CA ILE A 451 -17.06 -34.43 27.41
C ILE A 451 -18.44 -35.03 27.13
N ALA A 452 -18.95 -35.87 28.02
CA ALA A 452 -20.28 -36.45 27.90
C ALA A 452 -21.38 -35.37 27.92
N GLY A 453 -21.28 -34.40 28.82
CA GLY A 453 -22.22 -33.28 28.91
C GLY A 453 -22.21 -32.40 27.65
N GLU A 454 -21.03 -32.08 27.13
CA GLU A 454 -20.92 -31.31 25.88
C GLU A 454 -21.43 -32.08 24.66
N ALA A 455 -21.19 -33.39 24.58
CA ALA A 455 -21.76 -34.23 23.54
C ALA A 455 -23.31 -34.20 23.55
N VAL A 456 -23.92 -34.31 24.74
CA VAL A 456 -25.38 -34.22 24.92
C VAL A 456 -25.89 -32.85 24.50
N ALA A 457 -25.19 -31.77 24.88
CA ALA A 457 -25.57 -30.41 24.51
C ALA A 457 -25.53 -30.20 22.99
N ILE A 458 -24.46 -30.64 22.31
CA ILE A 458 -24.31 -30.51 20.86
C ILE A 458 -25.40 -31.30 20.12
N LEU A 459 -25.60 -32.58 20.50
CA LEU A 459 -26.57 -33.46 19.85
C LEU A 459 -28.02 -33.02 20.13
N GLY A 460 -28.29 -32.50 21.33
CA GLY A 460 -29.57 -31.89 21.69
C GLY A 460 -29.84 -30.63 20.87
N ALA A 461 -28.85 -29.75 20.73
CA ALA A 461 -28.96 -28.53 19.91
C ALA A 461 -29.23 -28.85 18.43
N LEU A 462 -28.55 -29.86 17.87
CA LEU A 462 -28.84 -30.36 16.52
C LEU A 462 -30.27 -30.91 16.41
N GLY A 463 -30.73 -31.64 17.43
CA GLY A 463 -32.09 -32.15 17.50
C GLY A 463 -33.14 -31.04 17.48
N LEU A 464 -32.93 -29.98 18.25
CA LEU A 464 -33.78 -28.77 18.28
C LEU A 464 -33.77 -28.01 16.95
N ALA A 465 -32.63 -28.01 16.24
CA ALA A 465 -32.51 -27.45 14.90
C ALA A 465 -33.16 -28.33 13.80
N GLY A 466 -33.73 -29.48 14.17
CA GLY A 466 -34.32 -30.44 13.25
C GLY A 466 -33.28 -31.18 12.40
N VAL A 467 -32.02 -31.24 12.85
CA VAL A 467 -30.91 -31.85 12.13
C VAL A 467 -30.52 -33.17 12.77
N LYS A 468 -30.65 -34.26 12.02
CA LYS A 468 -30.25 -35.60 12.43
C LYS A 468 -28.81 -35.86 11.99
N LEU A 469 -27.97 -36.28 12.92
CA LEU A 469 -26.61 -36.72 12.64
C LEU A 469 -26.62 -38.22 12.25
N PRO A 470 -25.80 -38.67 11.29
CA PRO A 470 -25.74 -40.08 10.87
C PRO A 470 -25.09 -41.00 11.91
N ASP A 471 -24.11 -40.49 12.66
CA ASP A 471 -23.36 -41.20 13.69
C ASP A 471 -22.66 -40.19 14.62
N ALA A 472 -22.33 -40.60 15.85
CA ALA A 472 -21.61 -39.76 16.82
C ALA A 472 -20.21 -40.32 17.15
N ARG A 473 -19.49 -40.86 16.16
CA ARG A 473 -18.15 -41.42 16.37
C ARG A 473 -17.16 -40.33 16.80
N PHE A 474 -16.22 -40.65 17.70
CA PHE A 474 -15.22 -39.70 18.20
C PHE A 474 -14.43 -38.95 17.12
N ARG A 475 -14.20 -39.55 15.95
CA ARG A 475 -13.50 -38.90 14.83
C ARG A 475 -14.24 -37.70 14.23
N ARG A 476 -15.56 -37.60 14.43
CA ARG A 476 -16.36 -36.44 14.04
C ARG A 476 -16.17 -35.26 14.98
N PHE A 477 -15.58 -35.49 16.15
CA PHE A 477 -15.37 -34.46 17.16
C PHE A 477 -13.90 -34.08 17.28
N ALA A 478 -13.66 -32.86 17.74
CA ALA A 478 -12.37 -32.36 18.19
C ALA A 478 -12.46 -31.92 19.65
N LEU A 479 -11.32 -31.96 20.35
CA LEU A 479 -11.16 -31.42 21.69
C LEU A 479 -10.17 -30.25 21.64
N ASP A 480 -10.61 -29.08 22.09
CA ASP A 480 -9.76 -27.90 22.21
C ASP A 480 -8.85 -27.95 23.45
N GLU A 481 -8.00 -26.94 23.62
CA GLU A 481 -7.05 -26.86 24.74
C GLU A 481 -7.75 -26.72 26.10
N GLY A 482 -8.98 -26.18 26.13
CA GLY A 482 -9.83 -26.11 27.31
C GLY A 482 -10.58 -27.41 27.61
N GLY A 483 -10.44 -28.43 26.76
CA GLY A 483 -11.13 -29.71 26.88
C GLY A 483 -12.57 -29.68 26.39
N ARG A 484 -12.99 -28.63 25.66
CA ARG A 484 -14.32 -28.55 25.06
C ARG A 484 -14.41 -29.37 23.80
N LEU A 485 -15.57 -29.98 23.58
CA LEU A 485 -15.92 -30.81 22.45
C LEU A 485 -16.49 -29.95 21.32
N TRP A 486 -16.04 -30.24 20.10
CA TRP A 486 -16.48 -29.56 18.88
C TRP A 486 -16.83 -30.58 17.81
N LEU A 487 -18.06 -30.56 17.29
CA LEU A 487 -18.42 -31.30 16.09
C LEU A 487 -17.76 -30.65 14.87
N ARG A 488 -16.97 -31.42 14.12
CA ARG A 488 -16.17 -30.91 13.01
C ARG A 488 -17.02 -30.57 11.79
N ASP A 489 -17.89 -31.48 11.35
CA ASP A 489 -18.71 -31.26 10.16
C ASP A 489 -20.11 -31.86 10.28
N LEU A 490 -20.99 -31.47 9.35
CA LEU A 490 -22.35 -31.98 9.19
C LEU A 490 -22.46 -32.90 7.97
N MET A 491 -21.37 -33.58 7.58
CA MET A 491 -21.42 -34.48 6.43
C MET A 491 -22.38 -35.64 6.71
N ASP A 492 -23.28 -35.86 5.75
CA ASP A 492 -24.38 -36.83 5.79
C ASP A 492 -25.42 -36.56 6.87
N ALA A 493 -25.39 -35.39 7.51
CA ALA A 493 -26.50 -34.94 8.33
C ALA A 493 -27.67 -34.50 7.43
N GLU A 494 -28.88 -34.71 7.91
CA GLU A 494 -30.11 -34.44 7.17
C GLU A 494 -31.14 -33.73 8.05
N ARG A 495 -32.07 -33.00 7.42
CA ARG A 495 -33.26 -32.52 8.12
C ARG A 495 -34.26 -33.67 8.24
N ALA A 496 -34.72 -33.96 9.45
CA ALA A 496 -35.61 -35.08 9.69
C ALA A 496 -36.62 -34.79 10.81
N GLU A 497 -37.87 -35.18 10.58
CA GLU A 497 -38.87 -35.28 11.65
C GLU A 497 -38.41 -36.36 12.65
N GLY A 498 -38.24 -35.98 13.91
CA GLY A 498 -37.69 -36.88 14.94
C GLY A 498 -36.17 -36.81 15.15
N ALA A 499 -35.48 -35.82 14.57
CA ALA A 499 -34.04 -35.59 14.79
C ALA A 499 -33.65 -35.57 16.29
N GLY A 500 -34.48 -35.01 17.16
CA GLY A 500 -34.26 -35.00 18.61
C GLY A 500 -34.11 -36.40 19.22
N ARG A 501 -35.02 -37.33 18.90
CA ARG A 501 -34.96 -38.71 19.39
C ARG A 501 -33.77 -39.47 18.80
N ALA A 502 -33.51 -39.29 17.50
CA ALA A 502 -32.37 -39.93 16.84
C ALA A 502 -31.03 -39.48 17.45
N ASN A 503 -30.86 -38.16 17.66
CA ASN A 503 -29.65 -37.63 18.27
C ASN A 503 -29.53 -37.97 19.77
N ALA A 504 -30.64 -38.11 20.50
CA ALA A 504 -30.62 -38.59 21.88
C ALA A 504 -30.08 -40.02 22.00
N ALA A 505 -30.46 -40.91 21.07
CA ALA A 505 -29.90 -42.27 21.01
C ALA A 505 -28.38 -42.25 20.78
N LEU A 506 -27.91 -41.41 19.84
CA LEU A 506 -26.48 -41.21 19.61
C LEU A 506 -25.75 -40.62 20.82
N ALA A 507 -26.37 -39.66 21.51
CA ALA A 507 -25.80 -39.02 22.69
C ALA A 507 -25.61 -40.03 23.82
N ARG A 508 -26.61 -40.89 24.04
CA ARG A 508 -26.57 -41.96 25.03
C ARG A 508 -25.44 -42.95 24.77
N GLU A 509 -25.32 -43.45 23.55
CA GLU A 509 -24.24 -44.36 23.16
C GLU A 509 -22.86 -43.72 23.40
N LEU A 510 -22.71 -42.46 22.97
CA LEU A 510 -21.48 -41.71 23.14
C LEU A 510 -21.15 -41.46 24.62
N CYS A 511 -22.13 -41.10 25.45
CA CYS A 511 -21.93 -40.92 26.89
C CYS A 511 -21.47 -42.21 27.56
N LEU A 512 -22.13 -43.34 27.29
CA LEU A 512 -21.75 -44.63 27.85
C LEU A 512 -20.33 -45.02 27.42
N GLU A 513 -19.97 -44.78 26.16
CA GLU A 513 -18.61 -45.02 25.68
C GLU A 513 -17.58 -44.14 26.40
N VAL A 514 -17.83 -42.83 26.53
CA VAL A 514 -16.92 -41.89 27.22
C VAL A 514 -16.75 -42.23 28.69
N LEU A 515 -17.85 -42.50 29.40
CA LEU A 515 -17.83 -42.85 30.83
C LEU A 515 -17.12 -44.19 31.07
N GLY A 516 -17.29 -45.17 30.17
CA GLY A 516 -16.59 -46.44 30.23
C GLY A 516 -15.07 -46.33 30.06
N ARG A 517 -14.57 -45.19 29.54
CA ARG A 517 -13.13 -44.89 29.44
C ARG A 517 -12.59 -44.10 30.63
N ALA A 518 -13.44 -43.70 31.57
CA ALA A 518 -13.03 -42.92 32.72
C ALA A 518 -12.29 -43.79 33.75
N GLU A 519 -11.08 -43.38 34.12
CA GLU A 519 -10.30 -44.01 35.18
C GLU A 519 -11.04 -43.90 36.51
N ARG A 520 -11.16 -45.05 37.21
CA ARG A 520 -11.70 -45.12 38.57
C ARG A 520 -13.14 -44.60 38.69
N LEU A 521 -13.86 -44.44 37.58
CA LEU A 521 -15.29 -44.16 37.60
C LEU A 521 -16.05 -45.48 37.60
N VAL A 522 -16.74 -45.76 38.71
CA VAL A 522 -17.79 -46.78 38.75
C VAL A 522 -19.11 -46.04 38.58
N VAL A 523 -19.76 -46.23 37.44
CA VAL A 523 -21.10 -45.70 37.20
C VAL A 523 -22.08 -46.56 38.02
N PRO A 524 -22.83 -46.00 38.99
CA PRO A 524 -23.84 -46.76 39.73
C PRO A 524 -24.86 -47.39 38.77
N SER A 525 -25.29 -48.62 39.05
CA SER A 525 -26.21 -49.37 38.18
C SER A 525 -27.52 -48.62 37.91
N GLU A 526 -28.02 -47.86 38.90
CA GLU A 526 -29.20 -47.01 38.75
C GLU A 526 -29.00 -45.89 37.72
N ILE A 527 -27.80 -45.30 37.68
CA ILE A 527 -27.48 -44.24 36.73
C ILE A 527 -27.20 -44.82 35.34
N ASP A 528 -26.53 -45.97 35.25
CA ASP A 528 -26.35 -46.69 33.98
C ASP A 528 -27.72 -47.05 33.37
N ALA A 529 -28.66 -47.56 34.17
CA ALA A 529 -30.03 -47.83 33.74
C ALA A 529 -30.76 -46.56 33.28
N ARG A 530 -30.70 -45.47 34.07
CA ARG A 530 -31.28 -44.17 33.69
C ARG A 530 -30.72 -43.61 32.40
N LEU A 531 -29.41 -43.78 32.15
CA LEU A 531 -28.78 -43.38 30.90
C LEU A 531 -29.28 -44.25 29.74
N ARG A 532 -29.36 -45.57 29.93
CA ARG A 532 -29.84 -46.53 28.92
C ARG A 532 -31.29 -46.27 28.51
N ASP A 533 -32.14 -45.93 29.47
CA ASP A 533 -33.58 -45.73 29.29
C ASP A 533 -33.96 -44.28 28.91
N ALA A 534 -33.00 -43.35 28.88
CA ALA A 534 -33.29 -41.95 28.55
C ALA A 534 -33.76 -41.80 27.08
N GLU A 535 -34.95 -41.23 26.89
CA GLU A 535 -35.57 -41.03 25.57
C GLU A 535 -35.16 -39.71 24.90
N ASP A 536 -34.65 -38.74 25.66
CA ASP A 536 -34.24 -37.43 25.18
C ASP A 536 -32.92 -36.95 25.85
N THR A 537 -32.33 -35.89 25.30
CA THR A 537 -31.07 -35.34 25.79
C THR A 537 -31.18 -34.67 27.16
N VAL A 538 -32.37 -34.26 27.59
CA VAL A 538 -32.59 -33.65 28.92
C VAL A 538 -32.52 -34.72 30.01
N ALA A 539 -33.13 -35.88 29.77
CA ALA A 539 -33.05 -37.04 30.66
C ALA A 539 -31.61 -37.54 30.79
N ILE A 540 -30.84 -37.56 29.70
CA ILE A 540 -29.41 -37.90 29.72
C ILE A 540 -28.63 -36.88 30.56
N ALA A 541 -28.83 -35.58 30.34
CA ALA A 541 -28.14 -34.53 31.09
C ALA A 541 -28.38 -34.64 32.61
N ARG A 542 -29.63 -34.85 33.02
CA ARG A 542 -29.98 -35.06 34.45
C ARG A 542 -29.35 -36.31 35.06
N ALA A 543 -29.14 -37.35 34.26
CA ALA A 543 -28.44 -38.55 34.73
C ALA A 543 -26.94 -38.30 34.89
N LEU A 544 -26.32 -37.49 34.03
CA LEU A 544 -24.93 -37.06 34.15
C LEU A 544 -24.70 -36.13 35.36
N GLU A 545 -25.63 -35.22 35.63
CA GLU A 545 -25.57 -34.34 36.81
C GLU A 545 -25.52 -35.15 38.12
N ALA A 546 -26.22 -36.28 38.19
CA ALA A 546 -26.19 -37.17 39.35
C ALA A 546 -24.84 -37.89 39.55
N LEU A 547 -23.93 -37.85 38.56
CA LEU A 547 -22.58 -38.42 38.64
C LEU A 547 -21.50 -37.39 38.99
N SER A 548 -21.77 -36.11 38.79
CA SER A 548 -20.89 -35.00 39.17
C SER A 548 -20.80 -34.89 40.67
#